data_AF-A0A5C7K334-F1
#
_entry.id   AF-A0A5C7K334-F1
#
_cell.length_a   1.000
_cell.length_b   1.000
_cell.length_c   1.000
_cell.angle_alpha   90.00
_cell.angle_beta   90.00
_cell.angle_gamma   90.00
#
_symmetry.space_group_name_H-M   'P 1'
#
loop_
_entity.id
_entity.type
_entity.pdbx_description
1 polymer ?
#
loop_
_entity_poly.entity_id
_entity_poly.type
_entity_poly.pdbx_seq_one_letter_code
_entity_poly.pdbx_strand_id
1 'polypeptide(L)'
;LIHNLMEDAATAEISRSQVWQWVVSPKGVPDDGRKVTVEMVRPMIAEELAKVKATVTAQGEDTATYDQAAVIFDKMSLTPEYPEFLTLPLYEAMA
;
A
#
# COMPACT_ATOMS: atom_id res chain seq x y z
N LEU A 1 3.58 -2.74 14.68
CA LEU A 1 2.60 -3.81 14.97
C LEU A 1 1.30 -3.40 14.30
N ILE A 2 0.96 -3.96 13.14
CA ILE A 2 -0.41 -3.84 12.61
C ILE A 2 -1.17 -5.07 13.14
N HIS A 3 -2.32 -4.85 13.78
CA HIS A 3 -3.19 -5.92 14.32
C HIS A 3 -2.49 -6.98 15.19
N ASN A 4 -1.53 -6.58 16.04
CA ASN A 4 -0.81 -7.49 16.95
C ASN A 4 0.10 -8.52 16.25
N LEU A 5 0.43 -8.30 14.97
CA LEU A 5 1.40 -9.11 14.20
C LEU A 5 2.67 -8.30 13.94
N MET A 6 3.82 -8.98 14.01
CA MET A 6 5.14 -8.41 13.74
C MET A 6 5.26 -8.21 12.22
N GLU A 7 4.77 -7.08 11.73
CA GLU A 7 4.96 -6.70 10.33
C GLU A 7 6.45 -6.42 10.10
N ASP A 8 7.07 -7.30 9.34
CA ASP A 8 8.35 -7.07 8.70
C ASP A 8 8.14 -6.45 7.31
N ALA A 9 9.23 -5.98 6.69
CA ALA A 9 9.20 -5.45 5.33
C ALA A 9 8.57 -6.46 4.34
N ALA A 10 8.70 -7.77 4.59
CA ALA A 10 8.12 -8.82 3.76
C ALA A 10 6.57 -8.80 3.77
N THR A 11 5.95 -8.44 4.89
CA THR A 11 4.48 -8.28 4.99
C THR A 11 3.98 -7.14 4.11
N ALA A 12 4.71 -6.02 4.10
CA ALA A 12 4.42 -4.89 3.21
C ALA A 12 4.66 -5.26 1.73
N GLU A 13 5.73 -6.01 1.44
CA GLU A 13 6.05 -6.46 0.09
C GLU A 13 4.97 -7.38 -0.49
N ILE A 14 4.51 -8.37 0.27
CA ILE A 14 3.48 -9.31 -0.18
C ILE A 14 2.14 -8.58 -0.39
N SER A 15 1.73 -7.75 0.58
CA SER A 15 0.46 -7.00 0.50
C SER A 15 0.42 -6.09 -0.72
N ARG A 16 1.49 -5.33 -0.95
CA ARG A 16 1.63 -4.46 -2.12
C ARG A 16 1.62 -5.24 -3.43
N SER A 17 2.37 -6.34 -3.50
CA SER A 17 2.45 -7.18 -4.70
C SER A 17 1.08 -7.77 -5.06
N GLN A 18 0.26 -8.11 -4.06
CA GLN A 18 -1.08 -8.63 -4.27
C GLN A 18 -2.02 -7.57 -4.87
N VAL A 19 -2.00 -6.34 -4.35
CA VAL A 19 -2.77 -5.21 -4.88
C VAL A 19 -2.36 -4.93 -6.33
N TRP A 20 -1.05 -4.87 -6.60
CA TRP A 20 -0.54 -4.66 -7.94
C TRP A 20 -1.00 -5.76 -8.92
N GLN A 21 -0.90 -7.04 -8.52
CA GLN A 21 -1.37 -8.15 -9.35
C GLN A 21 -2.87 -8.05 -9.64
N TRP A 22 -3.69 -7.68 -8.66
CA TRP A 22 -5.13 -7.49 -8.85
C TRP A 22 -5.44 -6.35 -9.81
N VAL A 23 -4.65 -5.28 -9.82
CA VAL A 23 -4.87 -4.15 -10.73
C VAL A 23 -4.39 -4.49 -12.14
N VAL A 24 -3.19 -5.04 -12.31
CA VAL A 24 -2.58 -5.24 -13.64
C VAL A 24 -3.04 -6.51 -14.35
N SER A 25 -3.28 -7.60 -13.63
CA SER A 25 -3.63 -8.89 -14.25
C SER A 25 -5.09 -8.93 -14.70
N PRO A 26 -5.42 -9.47 -15.88
CA PRO A 26 -6.81 -9.71 -16.28
C PRO A 26 -7.56 -10.67 -15.33
N LYS A 27 -6.84 -11.44 -14.49
CA LYS A 27 -7.42 -12.34 -13.47
C LYS A 27 -7.71 -11.65 -12.13
N GLY A 28 -7.46 -10.35 -12.00
CA GLY A 28 -7.79 -9.56 -10.81
C GLY A 28 -9.29 -9.27 -10.67
N VAL A 29 -10.10 -10.32 -10.73
CA VAL A 29 -11.55 -10.29 -10.65
C VAL A 29 -11.93 -11.15 -9.43
N PRO A 30 -12.28 -10.54 -8.29
CA PRO A 30 -12.73 -11.25 -7.10
C PRO A 30 -14.08 -11.94 -7.33
N ASP A 31 -14.56 -12.65 -6.31
CA ASP A 31 -15.81 -13.43 -6.37
C ASP A 31 -17.05 -12.60 -6.71
N ASP A 32 -16.99 -11.27 -6.54
CA ASP A 32 -18.04 -10.34 -6.93
C ASP A 32 -18.08 -10.01 -8.44
N GLY A 33 -17.14 -10.58 -9.21
CA GLY A 33 -17.07 -10.46 -10.66
C GLY A 33 -16.54 -9.12 -11.18
N ARG A 34 -16.18 -8.17 -10.31
CA ARG A 34 -15.70 -6.85 -10.73
C ARG A 34 -14.18 -6.86 -10.90
N LYS A 35 -13.69 -6.29 -11.99
CA LYS A 35 -12.26 -6.09 -12.18
C LYS A 35 -11.76 -5.02 -11.20
N VAL A 36 -10.75 -5.35 -10.40
CA VAL A 36 -10.05 -4.38 -9.55
C VAL A 36 -9.30 -3.38 -10.45
N THR A 37 -9.51 -2.08 -10.21
CA THR A 37 -8.89 -1.00 -10.98
C THR A 37 -8.19 0.03 -10.09
N VAL A 38 -7.35 0.87 -10.70
CA VAL A 38 -6.67 1.98 -10.01
C VAL A 38 -7.67 2.94 -9.36
N GLU A 39 -8.79 3.22 -10.05
CA GLU A 39 -9.85 4.12 -9.60
C GLU A 39 -10.59 3.56 -8.38
N MET A 40 -10.60 2.22 -8.21
CA MET A 40 -11.14 1.58 -7.02
C MET A 40 -10.16 1.64 -5.84
N VAL A 41 -8.87 1.38 -6.09
CA VAL A 41 -7.88 1.23 -5.01
C VAL A 41 -7.40 2.57 -4.46
N ARG A 42 -7.17 3.57 -5.32
CA ARG A 42 -6.66 4.89 -4.88
C ARG A 42 -7.50 5.56 -3.77
N PRO A 43 -8.84 5.63 -3.84
CA PRO A 43 -9.62 6.18 -2.74
C PRO A 43 -9.55 5.33 -1.47
N MET A 44 -9.42 4.00 -1.60
CA MET A 44 -9.26 3.11 -0.43
C MET A 44 -7.95 3.38 0.32
N ILE A 45 -6.85 3.68 -0.39
CA ILE A 45 -5.58 4.05 0.25
C ILE A 45 -5.77 5.27 1.17
N ALA A 46 -6.46 6.30 0.68
CA ALA A 46 -6.72 7.51 1.48
C ALA A 46 -7.64 7.23 2.68
N GLU A 47 -8.68 6.42 2.49
CA GLU A 47 -9.61 6.02 3.55
C GLU A 47 -8.89 5.23 4.66
N GLU A 48 -8.11 4.22 4.29
CA GLU A 48 -7.37 3.40 5.25
C GLU A 48 -6.26 4.18 5.94
N LEU A 49 -5.57 5.08 5.24
CA LEU A 49 -4.59 5.98 5.85
C LEU A 49 -5.22 6.83 6.97
N ALA A 50 -6.42 7.37 6.74
CA ALA A 50 -7.13 8.15 7.74
C ALA A 50 -7.47 7.32 8.99
N LYS A 51 -7.96 6.09 8.79
CA LYS A 51 -8.26 5.15 9.89
C LYS A 51 -7.02 4.77 10.69
N VAL A 52 -5.92 4.47 10.00
CA VAL A 52 -4.64 4.12 10.61
C VAL A 52 -4.12 5.30 11.43
N LYS A 53 -4.04 6.50 10.85
CA LYS A 53 -3.62 7.71 11.56
C LYS A 53 -4.44 7.96 12.83
N ALA A 54 -5.77 7.87 12.74
CA ALA A 54 -6.64 8.05 13.89
C ALA A 54 -6.34 7.02 15.00
N THR A 55 -6.10 5.76 14.63
CA THR A 55 -5.81 4.68 15.56
C THR A 55 -4.47 4.88 16.28
N VAL A 56 -3.40 5.16 15.54
CA VAL A 56 -2.05 5.28 16.11
C VAL A 56 -1.86 6.60 16.86
N THR A 57 -2.50 7.70 16.42
CA THR A 57 -2.51 8.96 17.18
C THR A 57 -3.24 8.80 18.51
N ALA A 58 -4.34 8.04 18.57
CA ALA A 58 -5.00 7.72 19.83
C ALA A 58 -4.12 6.89 20.79
N GLN A 59 -3.11 6.20 20.26
CA GLN A 59 -2.10 5.45 21.02
C GLN A 59 -0.86 6.30 21.34
N GLY A 60 -0.81 7.56 20.89
CA GLY A 60 0.29 8.49 21.14
C GLY A 60 1.46 8.41 20.14
N GLU A 61 1.27 7.73 19.00
CA GLU A 61 2.30 7.64 17.96
C GLU A 61 2.31 8.88 17.05
N ASP A 62 3.50 9.21 16.54
CA ASP A 62 3.69 10.23 15.51
C ASP A 62 3.34 9.67 14.12
N THR A 63 2.65 10.49 13.33
CA THR A 63 2.17 10.14 11.99
C THR A 63 2.87 10.91 10.87
N ALA A 64 3.93 11.68 11.18
CA ALA A 64 4.63 12.53 10.23
C ALA A 64 5.06 11.82 8.94
N THR A 65 5.43 10.54 9.01
CA THR A 65 5.91 9.73 7.86
C THR A 65 4.79 8.99 7.12
N TYR A 66 3.55 8.97 7.64
CA TYR A 66 2.48 8.13 7.11
C TYR A 66 1.96 8.64 5.75
N ASP A 67 1.93 9.95 5.53
CA ASP A 67 1.56 10.51 4.22
C ASP A 67 2.58 10.12 3.14
N GLN A 68 3.87 10.17 3.48
CA GLN A 68 4.93 9.74 2.58
C GLN A 68 4.83 8.24 2.28
N ALA A 69 4.56 7.42 3.30
CA ALA A 69 4.33 5.99 3.13
C ALA A 69 3.16 5.69 2.18
N ALA A 70 2.05 6.42 2.30
CA ALA A 70 0.90 6.26 1.41
C ALA A 70 1.22 6.65 -0.04
N VAL A 71 1.99 7.72 -0.26
CA VAL A 71 2.45 8.11 -1.61
C VAL A 71 3.34 7.04 -2.23
N ILE A 72 4.26 6.45 -1.44
CA ILE A 72 5.11 5.35 -1.90
C ILE A 72 4.24 4.13 -2.24
N PHE A 73 3.28 3.78 -1.37
CA PHE A 73 2.38 2.65 -1.60
C PHE A 73 1.52 2.81 -2.85
N ASP A 74 0.92 3.99 -3.09
CA ASP A 74 0.15 4.29 -4.31
C ASP A 74 1.01 4.07 -5.56
N LYS A 75 2.20 4.71 -5.61
CA LYS A 75 3.11 4.58 -6.73
C LYS A 75 3.47 3.12 -6.99
N MET A 76 3.86 2.38 -5.96
CA MET A 76 4.37 1.03 -6.16
C MET A 76 3.27 -0.03 -6.36
N SER A 77 2.02 0.26 -5.99
CA SER A 77 0.90 -0.68 -6.15
C SER A 77 0.11 -0.45 -7.44
N LEU A 78 0.15 0.78 -7.99
CA LEU A 78 -0.75 1.20 -9.07
C LEU A 78 -0.02 1.57 -10.37
N THR A 79 1.31 1.48 -10.43
CA THR A 79 2.04 1.68 -11.70
C THR A 79 1.90 0.49 -12.65
N PRO A 80 1.76 0.74 -13.96
CA PRO A 80 1.73 -0.32 -14.96
C PRO A 80 3.05 -1.09 -15.04
N GLU A 81 4.18 -0.40 -14.94
CA GLU A 81 5.50 -1.03 -14.85
C GLU A 81 5.77 -1.50 -13.41
N TYR A 82 6.08 -2.80 -13.26
CA TYR A 82 6.53 -3.35 -11.98
C TYR A 82 8.02 -3.05 -11.80
N PRO A 83 8.45 -2.23 -10.83
CA PRO A 83 9.86 -2.18 -10.48
C PRO A 83 10.26 -3.53 -9.88
N GLU A 84 11.33 -4.13 -10.42
CA GLU A 84 11.76 -5.49 -10.11
C GLU A 84 12.08 -5.70 -8.61
N PHE A 85 12.40 -4.64 -7.86
CA PHE A 85 12.61 -4.68 -6.40
C PHE A 85 12.15 -3.41 -5.67
N LEU A 86 11.69 -3.59 -4.43
CA LEU A 86 11.16 -2.55 -3.54
C LEU A 86 12.20 -1.49 -3.12
N THR A 87 13.50 -1.81 -3.27
CA THR A 87 14.62 -1.06 -2.70
C THR A 87 15.08 0.13 -3.55
N LEU A 88 14.73 0.17 -4.83
CA LEU A 88 15.18 1.23 -5.73
C LEU A 88 14.54 2.59 -5.41
N PRO A 89 13.21 2.72 -5.22
CA PRO A 89 12.60 4.00 -4.85
C PRO A 89 12.90 4.42 -3.40
N LEU A 90 13.13 3.46 -2.50
CA LEU A 90 13.37 3.73 -1.08
C LEU A 90 14.75 4.39 -0.85
N TYR A 91 15.76 4.01 -1.65
CA TYR A 91 17.09 4.61 -1.58
C TYR A 91 17.10 6.07 -2.07
N GLU A 92 16.30 6.40 -3.09
CA GLU A 92 16.19 7.77 -3.62
C GLU A 92 15.43 8.71 -2.67
N ALA A 93 14.51 8.19 -1.85
CA ALA A 93 13.75 9.00 -0.89
C ALA A 93 14.51 9.25 0.43
N MET A 94 15.66 8.60 0.64
CA MET A 94 16.53 8.75 1.81
C MET A 94 17.79 9.58 1.53
N ALA A 95 17.96 10.08 0.30
CA ALA A 95 19.03 10.99 -0.11
C ALA A 95 18.53 12.45 -0.11
#